data_AF-A0A4S4BAF7-F1
#
_entry.id   AF-A0A4S4BAF7-F1
#
_cell.length_a   1.000
_cell.length_b   1.000
_cell.length_c   1.000
_cell.angle_alpha   90.00
_cell.angle_beta   90.00
_cell.angle_gamma   90.00
#
_symmetry.space_group_name_H-M   'P 1'
#
loop_
_entity.id
_entity.type
_entity.pdbx_description
1 polymer ?
#
loop_
_entity_poly.entity_id
_entity_poly.type
_entity_poly.pdbx_seq_one_letter_code
_entity_poly.pdbx_strand_id
1 'polypeptide(L)'
;MKAVQQEITVTICEGGRPHLLYWQGHAHTVSVLLDQWRFGGRWWLDERPRDCYLVQAGTLVAELHHEDIPGGRWWLARLQD
;
A
#
# COMPACT_ATOMS: atom_id res chain seq x y z
N MET A 1 7.95 -5.97 -10.81
CA MET A 1 6.60 -5.93 -10.18
C MET A 1 5.47 -5.76 -11.20
N LYS A 2 4.48 -6.67 -11.17
CA LYS A 2 3.23 -6.65 -11.94
C LYS A 2 2.23 -5.66 -11.32
N ALA A 3 1.47 -4.93 -12.14
CA ALA A 3 0.36 -4.10 -11.65
C ALA A 3 -0.85 -4.97 -11.29
N VAL A 4 -1.45 -4.70 -10.12
CA VAL A 4 -2.61 -5.45 -9.61
C VAL A 4 -3.81 -4.53 -9.42
N GLN A 5 -3.61 -3.35 -8.81
CA GLN A 5 -4.63 -2.32 -8.59
C GLN A 5 -5.89 -2.86 -7.88
N GLN A 6 -5.67 -3.58 -6.78
CA GLN A 6 -6.74 -4.21 -6.00
C GLN A 6 -6.91 -3.52 -4.65
N GLU A 7 -8.14 -3.20 -4.27
CA GLU A 7 -8.45 -2.74 -2.91
C GLU A 7 -8.20 -3.87 -1.90
N ILE A 8 -7.48 -3.56 -0.83
CA ILE A 8 -7.13 -4.52 0.22
C ILE A 8 -7.33 -3.91 1.61
N THR A 9 -7.36 -4.75 2.63
CA THR A 9 -7.30 -4.29 4.02
C THR A 9 -5.86 -4.27 4.50
N VAL A 10 -5.44 -3.15 5.09
CA VAL A 10 -4.12 -3.01 5.72
C VAL A 10 -4.31 -2.56 7.16
N THR A 11 -3.65 -3.25 8.10
CA THR A 11 -3.52 -2.80 9.48
C THR A 11 -2.24 -1.99 9.61
N ILE A 12 -2.34 -0.83 10.25
CA ILE A 12 -1.22 0.04 10.58
C ILE A 12 -0.78 -0.15 12.03
N CYS A 13 0.52 0.02 12.31
CA CYS A 13 1.01 0.12 13.68
C CYS A 13 0.84 1.55 14.24
N GLU A 14 1.12 1.75 15.53
CA GLU A 14 1.02 3.06 16.20
C GLU A 14 1.83 4.18 15.52
N GLY A 15 2.87 3.83 14.75
CA GLY A 15 3.67 4.77 13.96
C GLY A 15 3.09 5.10 12.58
N GLY A 16 1.88 4.67 12.25
CA GLY A 16 1.23 4.92 10.95
C GLY A 16 1.80 4.10 9.78
N ARG A 17 2.65 3.10 10.06
CA ARG A 17 3.27 2.26 9.03
C ARG A 17 2.45 0.99 8.80
N PRO A 18 2.38 0.48 7.57
CA PRO A 18 1.78 -0.82 7.28
C PRO A 18 2.43 -1.93 8.11
N HIS A 19 1.61 -2.74 8.76
CA HIS A 19 2.05 -3.86 9.58
C HIS A 19 1.55 -5.21 9.04
N LEU A 20 0.32 -5.25 8.54
CA LEU A 20 -0.32 -6.47 8.04
C LEU A 20 -1.19 -6.12 6.84
N LEU A 21 -1.09 -6.88 5.75
CA LEU A 21 -1.99 -6.78 4.60
C LEU A 21 -2.81 -8.07 4.43
N TYR A 22 -4.10 -7.92 4.14
CA TYR A 22 -4.99 -9.04 3.82
C TYR A 22 -5.22 -9.10 2.32
N TRP A 23 -4.70 -10.15 1.69
CA TRP A 23 -4.78 -10.36 0.25
C TRP A 23 -5.07 -11.83 -0.07
N GLN A 24 -5.94 -12.09 -1.05
CA GLN A 24 -6.33 -13.46 -1.44
C GLN A 24 -6.79 -14.35 -0.28
N GLY A 25 -7.48 -13.77 0.72
CA GLY A 25 -7.93 -14.48 1.92
C GLY A 25 -6.83 -14.83 2.93
N HIS A 26 -5.59 -14.39 2.70
CA HIS A 26 -4.45 -14.63 3.57
C HIS A 26 -3.92 -13.32 4.16
N ALA A 27 -3.38 -13.41 5.37
CA ALA A 27 -2.72 -12.31 6.04
C ALA A 27 -1.21 -12.39 5.79
N HIS A 28 -0.62 -11.31 5.27
CA HIS A 28 0.83 -11.22 5.03
C HIS A 28 1.43 -10.14 5.93
N THR A 29 2.22 -10.58 6.91
CA THR A 29 2.89 -9.66 7.85
C THR A 29 4.01 -8.92 7.14
N VAL A 30 4.02 -7.59 7.26
CA VAL A 30 5.10 -6.75 6.76
C VAL A 30 6.32 -6.96 7.64
N SER A 31 7.40 -7.50 7.05
CA SER A 31 8.67 -7.70 7.73
C SER A 31 9.61 -6.51 7.58
N VAL A 32 9.56 -5.81 6.44
CA VAL A 32 10.41 -4.64 6.14
C VAL A 32 9.62 -3.59 5.37
N LEU A 33 9.70 -2.33 5.81
CA LEU A 33 9.33 -1.17 4.98
C LEU A 33 10.57 -0.78 4.17
N LEU A 34 10.54 -1.07 2.87
CA LEU A 34 11.66 -0.84 1.95
C LEU A 34 11.75 0.62 1.52
N ASP A 35 10.60 1.26 1.29
CA ASP A 35 10.52 2.68 0.93
C ASP A 35 9.15 3.26 1.28
N GLN A 36 9.09 4.59 1.44
CA GLN A 36 7.87 5.34 1.65
C GLN A 36 7.98 6.72 0.98
N TRP A 37 6.99 7.06 0.15
CA TRP A 37 6.94 8.35 -0.50
C TRP A 37 5.50 8.85 -0.62
N ARG A 38 5.35 10.16 -0.81
CA ARG A 38 4.07 10.77 -1.11
C ARG A 38 3.97 11.02 -2.60
N PHE A 39 2.88 10.56 -3.21
CA PHE A 39 2.51 10.95 -4.56
C PHE A 39 1.49 12.08 -4.48
N GLY A 40 1.89 13.28 -4.89
CA GLY A 40 1.06 14.49 -4.80
C GLY A 40 -0.18 14.50 -5.71
N GLY A 41 -0.36 13.48 -6.54
CA GLY A 41 -1.42 13.47 -7.53
C GLY A 41 -1.04 14.25 -8.79
N ARG A 42 -1.85 14.07 -9.83
CA ARG A 42 -1.88 14.96 -11.00
C ARG A 42 -3.14 15.80 -10.86
N TRP A 43 -3.03 16.92 -10.16
CA TRP A 43 -4.18 17.77 -9.82
C TRP A 43 -4.91 18.30 -11.07
N TRP A 44 -4.20 18.44 -12.19
CA TRP A 44 -4.78 18.81 -13.50
C TRP A 44 -5.59 17.69 -14.17
N LEU A 45 -5.63 16.48 -13.58
CA LEU A 45 -6.43 15.33 -14.02
C LEU A 45 -7.37 14.84 -12.91
N ASP A 46 -7.63 15.66 -11.88
CA ASP A 46 -8.40 15.28 -10.69
C ASP A 46 -7.87 14.02 -9.97
N GLU A 47 -6.59 13.67 -10.21
CA GLU A 47 -5.97 12.55 -9.52
C GLU A 47 -5.54 12.98 -8.12
N ARG A 48 -6.13 12.30 -7.13
CA ARG A 48 -5.92 12.60 -5.72
C ARG A 48 -4.52 12.21 -5.24
N PRO A 49 -3.98 12.91 -4.22
CA PRO A 49 -2.76 12.50 -3.56
C PRO A 49 -2.94 11.17 -2.83
N ARG A 50 -1.82 10.47 -2.64
CA ARG A 50 -1.76 9.21 -1.91
C ARG A 50 -0.39 9.04 -1.27
N ASP A 51 -0.37 8.32 -0.17
CA ASP A 51 0.88 7.85 0.42
C ASP A 51 1.19 6.46 -0.15
N CYS A 52 2.44 6.26 -0.52
CA CYS A 52 2.91 5.05 -1.15
C CYS A 52 3.95 4.37 -0.26
N TYR A 53 3.89 3.05 -0.20
CA TYR A 53 4.76 2.22 0.62
C TYR A 53 5.26 1.05 -0.23
N LEU A 54 6.56 0.79 -0.22
CA LEU A 54 7.12 -0.44 -0.73
C LEU A 54 7.46 -1.33 0.46
N VAL A 55 6.88 -2.52 0.54
CA VAL A 55 7.03 -3.42 1.68
C VAL A 55 7.44 -4.82 1.26
N GLN A 56 8.22 -5.48 2.12
CA GLN A 56 8.44 -6.92 2.09
C GLN A 56 7.45 -7.58 3.07
N ALA A 57 6.72 -8.59 2.62
CA ALA A 57 5.80 -9.38 3.45
C ALA A 57 5.93 -10.87 3.13
N GLY A 58 6.77 -11.59 3.88
CA GLY A 58 7.14 -12.97 3.56
C GLY A 58 7.97 -13.01 2.26
N THR A 59 7.57 -13.81 1.28
CA THR A 59 8.19 -13.85 -0.06
C THR A 59 7.71 -12.73 -0.99
N LEU A 60 6.67 -11.99 -0.57
CA LEU A 60 6.00 -10.97 -1.36
C LEU A 60 6.69 -9.62 -1.24
N VAL A 61 6.95 -8.95 -2.37
CA VAL A 61 7.22 -7.51 -2.41
C VAL A 61 5.97 -6.81 -2.93
N ALA A 62 5.43 -5.86 -2.16
CA ALA A 62 4.18 -5.17 -2.46
C ALA A 62 4.37 -3.66 -2.46
N GLU A 63 3.84 -3.00 -3.48
CA GLU A 63 3.62 -1.55 -3.48
C GLU A 63 2.19 -1.28 -3.03
N LEU A 64 2.04 -0.58 -1.92
CA LEU A 64 0.78 -0.21 -1.31
C LEU A 64 0.53 1.28 -1.51
N HIS A 65 -0.69 1.64 -1.88
CA HIS A 65 -1.14 3.02 -1.89
C HIS A 65 -2.24 3.22 -0.86
N HIS A 66 -2.18 4.32 -0.11
CA HIS A 66 -3.24 4.76 0.77
C HIS A 66 -3.74 6.12 0.29
N GLU A 67 -5.05 6.23 0.05
CA GLU A 67 -5.66 7.51 -0.30
C GLU A 67 -5.46 8.50 0.85
N ASP A 68 -4.94 9.70 0.55
CA ASP A 68 -4.67 10.71 1.58
C ASP A 68 -5.94 11.52 1.91
N ILE A 69 -6.91 10.83 2.50
CA ILE A 69 -8.16 11.38 3.01
C ILE A 69 -8.55 10.61 4.29
N PRO A 70 -9.35 11.20 5.20
CA PRO A 70 -9.92 10.45 6.32
C PRO A 70 -10.71 9.23 5.84
N GLY A 71 -10.36 8.05 6.35
CA GLY A 71 -10.96 6.78 5.91
C GLY A 71 -10.56 6.34 4.50
N GLY A 72 -9.43 6.84 4.01
CA GLY A 72 -8.88 6.49 2.70
C GLY A 72 -8.69 4.99 2.51
N ARG A 73 -8.89 4.55 1.27
CA ARG A 73 -8.75 3.13 0.93
C ARG A 73 -7.29 2.74 0.72
N TRP A 74 -7.02 1.48 1.01
CA TRP A 74 -5.74 0.85 0.72
C TRP A 74 -5.81 0.06 -0.58
N TRP A 75 -4.78 0.21 -1.39
CA TRP A 75 -4.65 -0.44 -2.68
C TRP A 75 -3.34 -1.21 -2.75
N LEU A 76 -3.42 -2.48 -3.15
CA LEU A 76 -2.28 -3.23 -3.65
C LEU A 76 -2.02 -2.79 -5.09
N ALA A 77 -1.12 -1.84 -5.26
CA ALA A 77 -0.84 -1.21 -6.55
C ALA A 77 -0.04 -2.14 -7.45
N ARG A 78 1.04 -2.71 -6.91
CA ARG A 78 1.95 -3.61 -7.61
C ARG A 78 2.43 -4.74 -6.71
N LEU A 79 2.80 -5.86 -7.34
CA LEU A 79 3.22 -7.07 -6.67
C LEU A 79 4.43 -7.70 -7.37
N GLN A 80 5.27 -8.36 -6.59
CA GLN A 80 6.23 -9.34 -7.06
C GLN A 80 6.29 -10.48 -6.05
N ASP A 81 6.11 -11.70 -6.55
CA ASP A 81 6.06 -12.96 -5.82
C ASP A 81 7.18 -13.93 -6.26
#